data_AF-A0A969VSA3-F1
#
_entry.id   AF-A0A969VSA3-F1
#
_cell.length_a   1.000
_cell.length_b   1.000
_cell.length_c   1.000
_cell.angle_alpha   90.00
_cell.angle_beta   90.00
_cell.angle_gamma   90.00
#
_symmetry.space_group_name_H-M   'P 1'
#
loop_
_entity.id
_entity.type
_entity.pdbx_description
1 polymer ?
#
loop_
_entity_poly.entity_id
_entity_poly.type
_entity_poly.pdbx_seq_one_letter_code
_entity_poly.pdbx_strand_id
1 'polypeptide(L)'
;MTEILSNSSNKKFDKPILKQHGSLSEVMGLKSQLNDNERKFLDSTYPKILDCLKDEKLGGGFVESILYKIKMLTADPGLERDSKFILENGEEISAQGTPVLSRSGFVHKVLESLSEKTNEKKLTVLIFDIANLRQADLVKDNSQANNSYADIILNQTASTVDNLVKEFREENTDEDFEIEFGRYGGDEFVVGITGNLNDEKKTELARRIKLELSQIEGKYVQANGEVEHFVPIRLKGGGAERIDLPTDPIFEDIFLHYFQRGLILIKTKLKKLGANLIMRKEILI
;
A
#
# COMPACT_ATOMS: atom_id res chain seq x y z
N MET A 1 53.73 32.38 -43.92
CA MET A 1 52.45 32.42 -44.66
C MET A 1 51.33 32.47 -43.62
N THR A 2 50.32 33.29 -43.87
CA THR A 2 48.92 33.12 -43.41
C THR A 2 48.35 31.79 -43.96
N GLU A 3 47.27 31.13 -43.52
CA GLU A 3 46.31 31.24 -42.39
C GLU A 3 45.59 29.83 -42.28
N ILE A 4 44.43 29.54 -41.64
CA ILE A 4 43.31 30.31 -41.07
C ILE A 4 42.58 29.53 -39.94
N LEU A 5 41.94 30.26 -39.02
CA LEU A 5 40.78 29.94 -38.13
C LEU A 5 40.51 28.54 -37.49
N SER A 6 39.95 28.61 -36.28
CA SER A 6 39.26 27.55 -35.54
C SER A 6 37.87 27.18 -36.10
N ASN A 7 37.34 26.01 -35.72
CA ASN A 7 35.88 25.89 -35.55
C ASN A 7 35.44 24.81 -34.54
N SER A 8 34.34 25.09 -33.83
CA SER A 8 33.71 24.22 -32.84
C SER A 8 32.24 24.00 -33.20
N SER A 9 31.69 22.79 -33.05
CA SER A 9 30.24 22.64 -32.80
C SER A 9 29.78 21.23 -32.42
N ASN A 10 28.82 21.23 -31.50
CA ASN A 10 27.85 20.20 -31.13
C ASN A 10 27.52 19.15 -32.21
N LYS A 11 27.79 17.87 -31.92
CA LYS A 11 26.99 16.78 -32.49
C LYS A 11 25.63 16.75 -31.77
N LYS A 12 24.56 17.12 -32.47
CA LYS A 12 23.19 16.84 -32.03
C LYS A 12 22.99 15.31 -32.01
N PHE A 13 22.30 14.81 -31.00
CA PHE A 13 21.65 13.49 -31.09
C PHE A 13 20.29 13.69 -31.76
N ASP A 14 20.08 13.03 -32.89
CA ASP A 14 18.77 13.00 -33.53
C ASP A 14 17.80 12.14 -32.71
N LYS A 15 16.59 12.66 -32.50
CA LYS A 15 15.51 11.92 -31.81
C LYS A 15 14.87 10.91 -32.77
N PRO A 16 14.53 9.70 -32.32
CA PRO A 16 13.67 8.79 -33.08
C PRO A 16 12.33 9.47 -33.42
N ILE A 17 11.93 9.41 -34.69
CA ILE A 17 10.64 9.95 -35.14
C ILE A 17 9.55 8.93 -34.83
N LEU A 18 8.84 9.12 -33.72
CA LEU A 18 7.65 8.35 -33.40
C LEU A 18 6.46 8.80 -34.28
N LYS A 19 6.19 8.02 -35.33
CA LYS A 19 4.92 8.06 -36.09
C LYS A 19 4.51 6.66 -36.54
N GLN A 20 3.49 6.11 -35.90
CA GLN A 20 2.30 5.55 -36.55
C GLN A 20 1.20 5.36 -35.49
N HIS A 21 -0.06 5.36 -35.92
CA HIS A 21 -1.22 5.27 -35.02
C HIS A 21 -1.71 3.83 -34.93
N GLY A 22 -1.94 3.35 -33.71
CA GLY A 22 -2.79 2.18 -33.48
C GLY A 22 -4.27 2.52 -33.70
N SER A 23 -5.07 1.49 -33.94
CA SER A 23 -6.51 1.52 -34.14
C SER A 23 -7.27 1.24 -32.83
N LEU A 24 -8.54 1.68 -32.74
CA LEU A 24 -9.38 1.44 -31.57
C LEU A 24 -9.59 -0.06 -31.28
N SER A 25 -9.55 -0.90 -32.33
CA SER A 25 -9.59 -2.36 -32.25
C SER A 25 -8.39 -2.98 -31.50
N GLU A 26 -7.21 -2.38 -31.60
CA GLU A 26 -6.03 -2.86 -30.86
C GLU A 26 -6.12 -2.48 -29.37
N VAL A 27 -6.62 -1.28 -29.05
CA VAL A 27 -6.91 -0.86 -27.67
C VAL A 27 -8.01 -1.74 -27.04
N MET A 28 -9.03 -2.12 -27.80
CA MET A 28 -10.06 -3.08 -27.38
C MET A 28 -9.46 -4.48 -27.15
N GLY A 29 -8.51 -4.91 -27.98
CA GLY A 29 -7.75 -6.16 -27.80
C GLY A 29 -6.86 -6.21 -26.57
N LEU A 30 -6.48 -5.06 -26.00
CA LEU A 30 -5.74 -4.98 -24.74
C LEU A 30 -6.63 -5.19 -23.50
N LYS A 31 -7.95 -4.95 -23.55
CA LYS A 31 -8.84 -5.35 -22.42
C LYS A 31 -8.77 -6.87 -22.20
N SER A 32 -8.62 -7.69 -23.25
CA SER A 32 -8.46 -9.16 -23.11
C SER A 32 -7.12 -9.64 -22.55
N GLN A 33 -6.14 -8.75 -22.32
CA GLN A 33 -4.88 -9.09 -21.62
C GLN A 33 -4.92 -8.77 -20.13
N LEU A 34 -5.74 -7.81 -19.70
CA LEU A 34 -6.06 -7.61 -18.28
C LEU A 34 -6.89 -8.78 -17.77
N ASN A 35 -6.51 -9.34 -16.63
CA ASN A 35 -7.33 -10.35 -15.96
C ASN A 35 -8.60 -9.70 -15.35
N ASP A 36 -9.61 -10.51 -15.02
CA ASP A 36 -10.90 -9.97 -14.59
C ASP A 36 -10.86 -9.22 -13.24
N ASN A 37 -9.85 -9.46 -12.39
CA ASN A 37 -9.64 -8.70 -11.16
C ASN A 37 -9.02 -7.32 -11.47
N GLU A 38 -8.06 -7.26 -12.38
CA GLU A 38 -7.45 -5.99 -12.82
C GLU A 38 -8.45 -5.08 -13.52
N ARG A 39 -9.36 -5.62 -14.34
CA ARG A 39 -10.46 -4.83 -14.91
C ARG A 39 -11.39 -4.30 -13.83
N LYS A 40 -11.85 -5.16 -12.89
CA LYS A 40 -12.73 -4.74 -11.79
C LYS A 40 -12.10 -3.65 -10.93
N PHE A 41 -10.80 -3.73 -10.64
CA PHE A 41 -10.07 -2.72 -9.88
C PHE A 41 -9.95 -1.37 -10.62
N LEU A 42 -9.63 -1.39 -11.91
CA LEU A 42 -9.52 -0.18 -12.73
C LEU A 42 -10.88 0.48 -13.02
N ASP A 43 -11.87 -0.32 -13.45
CA ASP A 43 -13.21 0.16 -13.79
C ASP A 43 -13.95 0.71 -12.53
N SER A 44 -13.59 0.27 -11.31
CA SER A 44 -14.13 0.81 -10.03
C SER A 44 -13.35 1.99 -9.43
N THR A 45 -12.06 2.15 -9.71
CA THR A 45 -11.22 3.16 -9.03
C THR A 45 -10.91 4.39 -9.89
N TYR A 46 -10.79 4.26 -11.22
CA TYR A 46 -10.39 5.40 -12.08
C TYR A 46 -11.25 5.61 -13.34
N PRO A 47 -12.60 5.69 -13.22
CA PRO A 47 -13.48 5.91 -14.37
C PRO A 47 -13.14 7.18 -15.16
N LYS A 48 -12.82 8.29 -14.49
CA LYS A 48 -12.46 9.56 -15.15
C LYS A 48 -11.14 9.48 -15.94
N ILE A 49 -10.18 8.67 -15.50
CA ILE A 49 -8.93 8.45 -16.27
C ILE A 49 -9.24 7.57 -17.48
N LEU A 50 -10.04 6.52 -17.31
CA LEU A 50 -10.52 5.69 -18.41
C LEU A 50 -11.34 6.49 -19.44
N ASP A 51 -12.08 7.53 -19.02
CA ASP A 51 -12.78 8.45 -19.92
C ASP A 51 -11.80 9.35 -20.69
N CYS A 52 -10.86 10.02 -20.03
CA CYS A 52 -9.82 10.80 -20.72
C CYS A 52 -8.95 9.95 -21.68
N LEU A 53 -8.79 8.65 -21.40
CA LEU A 53 -8.09 7.70 -22.28
C LEU A 53 -8.93 7.23 -23.49
N LYS A 54 -10.24 7.50 -23.55
CA LYS A 54 -11.10 7.19 -24.72
C LYS A 54 -11.04 8.27 -25.81
N ASP A 55 -10.88 9.54 -25.42
CA ASP A 55 -11.01 10.69 -26.34
C ASP A 55 -9.73 11.01 -27.13
N GLU A 56 -8.55 10.58 -26.66
CA GLU A 56 -7.27 10.83 -27.34
C GLU A 56 -6.71 9.60 -28.08
N LYS A 57 -6.06 9.83 -29.24
CA LYS A 57 -5.34 8.81 -30.02
C LYS A 57 -3.97 8.47 -29.41
N LEU A 58 -3.96 8.06 -28.14
CA LEU A 58 -2.78 7.61 -27.42
C LEU A 58 -2.39 6.20 -27.88
N GLY A 59 -1.10 5.98 -28.16
CA GLY A 59 -0.60 4.66 -28.54
C GLY A 59 -0.61 3.69 -27.35
N GLY A 60 -0.91 2.40 -27.59
CA GLY A 60 -1.10 1.38 -26.54
C GLY A 60 -0.05 1.41 -25.43
N GLY A 61 1.24 1.34 -25.79
CA GLY A 61 2.35 1.38 -24.82
C GLY A 61 2.43 2.65 -23.94
N PHE A 62 1.83 3.77 -24.34
CA PHE A 62 1.70 4.96 -23.48
C PHE A 62 0.57 4.79 -22.46
N VAL A 63 -0.56 4.25 -22.90
CA VAL A 63 -1.70 3.91 -22.03
C VAL A 63 -1.31 2.82 -21.02
N GLU A 64 -0.65 1.76 -21.48
CA GLU A 64 -0.05 0.72 -20.63
C GLU A 64 0.92 1.32 -19.60
N SER A 65 1.81 2.23 -20.01
CA SER A 65 2.75 2.90 -19.09
C SER A 65 2.03 3.75 -18.03
N ILE A 66 0.88 4.35 -18.37
CA ILE A 66 0.06 5.11 -17.41
C ILE A 66 -0.68 4.17 -16.46
N LEU A 67 -1.36 3.14 -16.97
CA LEU A 67 -2.10 2.16 -16.16
C LEU A 67 -1.16 1.39 -15.22
N TYR A 68 0.02 1.00 -15.69
CA TYR A 68 1.07 0.39 -14.88
C TYR A 68 1.55 1.33 -13.76
N LYS A 69 1.78 2.62 -14.05
CA LYS A 69 2.14 3.62 -13.02
C LYS A 69 1.01 3.82 -12.01
N ILE A 70 -0.24 3.85 -12.44
CA ILE A 70 -1.41 3.94 -11.55
C ILE A 70 -1.49 2.71 -10.65
N LYS A 71 -1.33 1.50 -11.21
CA LYS A 71 -1.29 0.25 -10.44
C LYS A 71 -0.17 0.26 -9.40
N MET A 72 1.05 0.65 -9.80
CA MET A 72 2.21 0.79 -8.91
C MET A 72 2.07 1.90 -7.85
N LEU A 73 1.19 2.88 -8.07
CA LEU A 73 0.84 3.92 -7.10
C LEU A 73 -0.33 3.53 -6.20
N THR A 74 -0.98 2.38 -6.41
CA THR A 74 -2.22 2.00 -5.71
C THR A 74 -2.20 0.63 -5.05
N ALA A 75 -1.65 -0.40 -5.68
CA ALA A 75 -1.45 -1.73 -5.10
C ALA A 75 0.02 -1.98 -4.73
N ASP A 76 0.29 -2.92 -3.82
CA ASP A 76 1.65 -3.44 -3.58
C ASP A 76 1.98 -4.58 -4.57
N PRO A 77 2.85 -4.35 -5.57
CA PRO A 77 3.17 -5.32 -6.62
C PRO A 77 4.06 -6.48 -6.16
N GLY A 78 4.58 -6.43 -4.92
CA GLY A 78 5.30 -7.52 -4.29
C GLY A 78 4.33 -8.55 -3.71
N LEU A 79 3.23 -8.09 -3.10
CA LEU A 79 2.23 -8.94 -2.46
C LEU A 79 1.18 -9.49 -3.41
N GLU A 80 1.01 -8.91 -4.61
CA GLU A 80 0.17 -9.48 -5.68
C GLU A 80 0.64 -10.86 -6.19
N ARG A 81 1.85 -11.31 -5.84
CA ARG A 81 2.48 -12.52 -6.40
C ARG A 81 2.49 -13.64 -5.38
N ASP A 82 2.28 -14.88 -5.83
CA ASP A 82 2.51 -16.05 -4.98
C ASP A 82 3.97 -16.13 -4.56
N SER A 83 4.20 -16.28 -3.25
CA SER A 83 5.52 -16.50 -2.66
C SER A 83 5.73 -17.99 -2.43
N LYS A 84 6.95 -18.47 -2.70
CA LYS A 84 7.38 -19.87 -2.53
C LYS A 84 8.71 -19.91 -1.80
N PHE A 85 8.90 -20.92 -0.97
CA PHE A 85 10.13 -21.14 -0.21
C PHE A 85 10.41 -22.64 -0.09
N ILE A 86 11.58 -23.09 -0.54
CA ILE A 86 11.99 -24.50 -0.46
C ILE A 86 12.79 -24.77 0.82
N LEU A 87 12.28 -25.67 1.66
CA LEU A 87 12.93 -26.11 2.90
C LEU A 87 14.14 -27.04 2.64
N GLU A 88 14.98 -27.21 3.66
CA GLU A 88 16.16 -28.10 3.62
C GLU A 88 15.81 -29.58 3.41
N ASN A 89 14.61 -30.02 3.81
CA ASN A 89 14.06 -31.35 3.53
C ASN A 89 13.47 -31.49 2.11
N GLY A 90 13.50 -30.43 1.29
CA GLY A 90 12.93 -30.39 -0.07
C GLY A 90 11.44 -30.05 -0.15
N GLU A 91 10.79 -29.75 0.98
CA GLU A 91 9.37 -29.38 1.06
C GLU A 91 9.15 -27.92 0.59
N GLU A 92 8.11 -27.67 -0.21
CA GLU A 92 7.75 -26.32 -0.65
C GLU A 92 6.67 -25.73 0.27
N ILE A 93 6.98 -24.62 0.95
CA ILE A 93 5.97 -23.74 1.54
C ILE A 93 5.57 -22.70 0.51
N SER A 94 4.28 -22.46 0.34
CA SER A 94 3.74 -21.41 -0.53
C SER A 94 2.72 -20.54 0.19
N ALA A 95 2.66 -19.26 -0.21
CA ALA A 95 1.73 -18.27 0.32
C ALA A 95 1.14 -17.45 -0.83
N GLN A 96 -0.17 -17.54 -1.00
CA GLN A 96 -0.88 -16.93 -2.13
C GLN A 96 -0.71 -15.40 -2.17
N GLY A 97 -0.52 -14.86 -3.37
CA GLY A 97 -0.51 -13.42 -3.60
C GLY A 97 -1.86 -12.79 -3.25
N THR A 98 -1.83 -11.75 -2.41
CA THR A 98 -3.01 -11.02 -1.96
C THR A 98 -2.90 -9.54 -2.39
N PRO A 99 -3.82 -9.03 -3.23
CA PRO A 99 -3.77 -7.65 -3.71
C PRO A 99 -4.17 -6.68 -2.60
N VAL A 100 -3.17 -6.06 -1.95
CA VAL A 100 -3.37 -5.02 -0.94
C VAL A 100 -2.98 -3.64 -1.46
N LEU A 101 -3.54 -2.58 -0.88
CA LEU A 101 -3.16 -1.22 -1.27
C LEU A 101 -1.71 -0.90 -0.86
N SER A 102 -0.99 -0.16 -1.69
CA SER A 102 0.24 0.49 -1.28
C SER A 102 -0.06 1.69 -0.36
N ARG A 103 0.95 2.21 0.35
CA ARG A 103 0.84 3.45 1.16
C ARG A 103 0.07 4.57 0.43
N SER A 104 0.36 4.78 -0.85
CA SER A 104 -0.26 5.84 -1.66
C SER A 104 -1.72 5.51 -2.04
N GLY A 105 -2.01 4.26 -2.41
CA GLY A 105 -3.37 3.81 -2.68
C GLY A 105 -4.27 3.86 -1.45
N PHE A 106 -3.75 3.42 -0.30
CA PHE A 106 -4.43 3.49 0.98
C PHE A 106 -4.78 4.93 1.39
N VAL A 107 -3.81 5.86 1.29
CA VAL A 107 -4.05 7.28 1.57
C VAL A 107 -5.09 7.87 0.61
N HIS A 108 -5.01 7.53 -0.69
CA HIS A 108 -6.00 7.97 -1.67
C HIS A 108 -7.41 7.47 -1.31
N LYS A 109 -7.59 6.17 -1.11
CA LYS A 109 -8.89 5.55 -0.84
C LYS A 109 -9.54 6.03 0.46
N VAL A 110 -8.77 6.16 1.53
CA VAL A 110 -9.26 6.73 2.80
C VAL A 110 -9.69 8.19 2.63
N LEU A 111 -8.96 9.00 1.85
CA LEU A 111 -9.32 10.40 1.59
C LEU A 111 -10.52 10.54 0.64
N GLU A 112 -10.65 9.64 -0.33
CA GLU A 112 -11.81 9.53 -1.23
C GLU A 112 -13.08 9.27 -0.41
N SER A 113 -13.10 8.21 0.39
CA SER A 113 -14.20 7.87 1.31
C SER A 113 -14.52 8.99 2.32
N LEU A 114 -13.50 9.68 2.86
CA LEU A 114 -13.69 10.84 3.74
C LEU A 114 -14.22 12.10 3.03
N SER A 115 -14.15 12.17 1.70
CA SER A 115 -14.67 13.29 0.91
C SER A 115 -16.13 13.13 0.49
N GLU A 116 -16.59 11.87 0.41
CA GLU A 116 -17.98 11.53 0.05
C GLU A 116 -18.94 11.64 1.24
N LYS A 117 -18.46 11.39 2.47
CA LYS A 117 -19.27 11.53 3.70
C LYS A 117 -19.40 13.00 4.10
N THR A 118 -20.56 13.58 3.79
CA THR A 118 -20.87 15.02 3.94
C THR A 118 -21.04 15.52 5.38
N ASN A 119 -21.27 14.61 6.34
CA ASN A 119 -21.44 14.92 7.76
C ASN A 119 -20.37 14.19 8.59
N GLU A 120 -19.60 14.95 9.39
CA GLU A 120 -18.56 14.49 10.32
C GLU A 120 -17.55 13.47 9.73
N LYS A 121 -16.37 13.96 9.31
CA LYS A 121 -15.24 13.09 8.97
C LYS A 121 -14.88 12.22 10.18
N LYS A 122 -15.05 10.90 10.03
CA LYS A 122 -14.67 9.90 11.03
C LYS A 122 -13.70 8.94 10.38
N LEU A 123 -12.50 8.84 10.96
CA LEU A 123 -11.44 7.91 10.56
C LEU A 123 -10.78 7.34 11.82
N THR A 124 -10.66 6.02 11.86
CA THR A 124 -9.77 5.30 12.76
C THR A 124 -8.76 4.53 11.90
N VAL A 125 -7.47 4.68 12.15
CA VAL A 125 -6.44 3.80 11.59
C VAL A 125 -5.96 2.83 12.67
N LEU A 126 -5.94 1.55 12.33
CA LEU A 126 -5.23 0.51 13.05
C LEU A 126 -3.89 0.27 12.32
N ILE A 127 -2.77 0.50 12.98
CA ILE A 127 -1.43 0.31 12.40
C ILE A 127 -0.67 -0.79 13.16
N PHE A 128 -0.08 -1.74 12.45
CA PHE A 128 0.69 -2.84 13.03
C PHE A 128 1.91 -3.15 12.18
N ASP A 129 2.93 -3.72 12.82
CA ASP A 129 4.26 -3.84 12.23
C ASP A 129 4.92 -5.15 12.71
N ILE A 130 5.45 -5.95 11.78
CA ILE A 130 5.98 -7.29 12.04
C ILE A 130 7.37 -7.18 12.68
N ALA A 131 7.48 -7.61 13.93
CA ALA A 131 8.77 -7.65 14.62
C ALA A 131 9.71 -8.67 13.96
N ASN A 132 10.99 -8.31 13.89
CA ASN A 132 12.08 -9.16 13.38
C ASN A 132 11.93 -9.63 11.92
N LEU A 133 11.12 -8.98 11.07
CA LEU A 133 10.99 -9.39 9.66
C LEU A 133 12.34 -9.39 8.92
N ARG A 134 13.29 -8.52 9.31
CA ARG A 134 14.66 -8.53 8.77
C ARG A 134 15.43 -9.81 9.09
N GLN A 135 15.19 -10.44 10.23
CA GLN A 135 15.79 -11.72 10.61
C GLN A 135 15.15 -12.88 9.84
N ALA A 136 13.89 -12.76 9.44
CA ALA A 136 13.26 -13.67 8.47
C ALA A 136 13.75 -13.42 7.04
N ASP A 137 14.12 -12.17 6.69
CA ASP A 137 14.69 -11.86 5.39
C ASP A 137 16.08 -12.48 5.18
N LEU A 138 16.83 -12.70 6.26
CA LEU A 138 18.10 -13.44 6.21
C LEU A 138 17.91 -14.96 6.03
N VAL A 139 16.69 -15.50 6.22
CA VAL A 139 16.39 -16.91 5.92
C VAL A 139 16.05 -17.01 4.42
N LYS A 140 16.96 -17.60 3.65
CA LYS A 140 16.85 -17.79 2.19
C LYS A 140 16.73 -19.26 1.83
N ASP A 141 16.02 -19.58 0.75
CA ASP A 141 15.94 -20.96 0.25
C ASP A 141 17.13 -21.37 -0.61
N ASN A 142 17.33 -22.69 -0.75
CA ASN A 142 18.41 -23.27 -1.57
C ASN A 142 18.09 -23.26 -3.09
N SER A 143 17.12 -22.47 -3.54
CA SER A 143 16.74 -22.39 -4.96
C SER A 143 17.66 -21.44 -5.74
N GLN A 144 17.62 -21.52 -7.08
CA GLN A 144 18.31 -20.54 -7.92
C GLN A 144 17.73 -19.12 -7.83
N ALA A 145 16.53 -18.96 -7.26
CA ALA A 145 15.92 -17.66 -6.98
C ALA A 145 16.30 -17.11 -5.59
N ASN A 146 16.76 -17.96 -4.66
CA ASN A 146 17.18 -17.59 -3.31
C ASN A 146 16.06 -16.78 -2.60
N ASN A 147 14.84 -17.35 -2.56
CA ASN A 147 13.62 -16.70 -2.09
C ASN A 147 13.68 -16.43 -0.57
N SER A 148 12.93 -15.44 -0.08
CA SER A 148 12.96 -15.03 1.33
C SER A 148 11.84 -15.65 2.15
N TYR A 149 12.12 -16.09 3.39
CA TYR A 149 11.04 -16.46 4.31
C TYR A 149 10.21 -15.25 4.75
N ALA A 150 10.78 -14.04 4.69
CA ALA A 150 10.02 -12.80 4.89
C ALA A 150 8.87 -12.63 3.88
N ASP A 151 9.02 -13.07 2.63
CA ASP A 151 7.99 -12.94 1.59
C ASP A 151 6.79 -13.85 1.89
N ILE A 152 7.04 -15.07 2.39
CA ILE A 152 6.01 -15.98 2.92
C ILE A 152 5.23 -15.32 4.06
N ILE A 153 5.92 -14.78 5.07
CA ILE A 153 5.30 -14.11 6.22
C ILE A 153 4.45 -12.90 5.78
N LEU A 154 4.94 -12.12 4.82
CA LEU A 154 4.25 -10.95 4.28
C LEU A 154 2.97 -11.33 3.52
N ASN A 155 3.03 -12.33 2.64
CA ASN A 155 1.85 -12.82 1.92
C ASN A 155 0.82 -13.46 2.85
N GLN A 156 1.25 -14.25 3.84
CA GLN A 156 0.35 -14.81 4.85
C GLN A 156 -0.31 -13.70 5.67
N THR A 157 0.46 -12.70 6.13
CA THR A 157 -0.07 -11.52 6.85
C THR A 157 -1.11 -10.78 6.02
N ALA A 158 -0.83 -10.56 4.73
CA ALA A 158 -1.75 -9.90 3.80
C ALA A 158 -3.04 -10.72 3.62
N SER A 159 -2.94 -12.01 3.33
CA SER A 159 -4.09 -12.89 3.10
C SER A 159 -4.97 -13.02 4.34
N THR A 160 -4.38 -13.26 5.51
CA THR A 160 -5.09 -13.35 6.78
C THR A 160 -5.87 -12.08 7.11
N VAL A 161 -5.27 -10.89 6.95
CA VAL A 161 -5.94 -9.62 7.29
C VAL A 161 -6.97 -9.21 6.23
N ASP A 162 -6.73 -9.48 4.94
CA ASP A 162 -7.71 -9.24 3.87
C ASP A 162 -8.98 -10.11 4.04
N ASN A 163 -8.81 -11.40 4.35
CA ASN A 163 -9.95 -12.29 4.65
C ASN A 163 -10.71 -11.85 5.91
N LEU A 164 -9.99 -11.56 7.00
CA LEU A 164 -10.57 -11.06 8.25
C LEU A 164 -11.34 -9.74 8.04
N VAL A 165 -10.83 -8.83 7.20
CA VAL A 165 -11.54 -7.59 6.84
C VAL A 165 -12.80 -7.86 6.02
N LYS A 166 -12.83 -8.87 5.14
CA LYS A 166 -14.05 -9.25 4.40
C LYS A 166 -15.09 -9.85 5.34
N GLU A 167 -14.72 -10.85 6.13
CA GLU A 167 -15.57 -11.47 7.15
C GLU A 167 -16.15 -10.41 8.10
N PHE A 168 -15.32 -9.45 8.53
CA PHE A 168 -15.76 -8.35 9.38
C PHE A 168 -16.71 -7.36 8.69
N ARG A 169 -16.66 -7.17 7.37
CA ARG A 169 -17.70 -6.41 6.64
C ARG A 169 -18.99 -7.21 6.56
N GLU A 170 -18.91 -8.51 6.27
CA GLU A 170 -20.07 -9.41 6.15
C GLU A 170 -20.81 -9.59 7.50
N GLU A 171 -20.10 -9.58 8.63
CA GLU A 171 -20.69 -9.56 9.98
C GLU A 171 -21.42 -8.25 10.34
N ASN A 172 -21.19 -7.16 9.61
CA ASN A 172 -21.51 -5.80 10.06
C ASN A 172 -22.21 -4.93 9.01
N THR A 173 -22.94 -5.54 8.08
CA THR A 173 -23.63 -4.88 6.94
C THR A 173 -24.57 -3.72 7.30
N ASP A 174 -25.00 -3.62 8.56
CA ASP A 174 -25.98 -2.64 9.03
C ASP A 174 -25.37 -1.30 9.50
N GLU A 175 -24.03 -1.18 9.57
CA GLU A 175 -23.33 0.07 9.97
C GLU A 175 -22.72 0.81 8.76
N ASP A 176 -22.85 2.15 8.73
CA ASP A 176 -22.33 3.03 7.68
C ASP A 176 -20.80 3.24 7.79
N PHE A 177 -20.01 2.24 7.42
CA PHE A 177 -18.55 2.33 7.39
C PHE A 177 -17.94 1.71 6.14
N GLU A 178 -16.75 2.19 5.78
CA GLU A 178 -15.87 1.50 4.83
C GLU A 178 -14.58 1.08 5.55
N ILE A 179 -13.91 0.05 5.02
CA ILE A 179 -12.58 -0.37 5.46
C ILE A 179 -11.65 -0.42 4.27
N GLU A 180 -10.45 0.15 4.43
CA GLU A 180 -9.35 0.03 3.49
C GLU A 180 -8.17 -0.69 4.16
N PHE A 181 -7.50 -1.57 3.41
CA PHE A 181 -6.36 -2.35 3.89
C PHE A 181 -5.16 -2.18 2.96
N GLY A 182 -3.97 -1.97 3.54
CA GLY A 182 -2.76 -1.78 2.76
C GLY A 182 -1.46 -1.98 3.53
N ARG A 183 -0.37 -2.13 2.76
CA ARG A 183 1.00 -2.15 3.26
C ARG A 183 1.56 -0.74 3.28
N TYR A 184 1.87 -0.25 4.47
CA TYR A 184 2.33 1.12 4.69
C TYR A 184 3.86 1.24 4.68
N GLY A 185 4.58 0.17 5.05
CA GLY A 185 6.05 0.12 5.07
C GLY A 185 6.59 -1.24 4.62
N GLY A 186 7.86 -1.53 4.93
CA GLY A 186 8.46 -2.83 4.59
C GLY A 186 7.84 -3.98 5.40
N ASP A 187 7.74 -3.75 6.70
CA ASP A 187 7.19 -4.62 7.75
C ASP A 187 5.85 -4.10 8.34
N GLU A 188 5.41 -2.91 7.94
CA GLU A 188 4.29 -2.14 8.50
C GLU A 188 3.02 -2.19 7.60
N PHE A 189 1.87 -2.47 8.20
CA PHE A 189 0.55 -2.58 7.58
C PHE A 189 -0.48 -1.68 8.28
N VAL A 190 -1.54 -1.30 7.56
CA VAL A 190 -2.61 -0.44 8.05
C VAL A 190 -3.99 -0.93 7.64
N VAL A 191 -4.94 -0.84 8.56
CA VAL A 191 -6.38 -0.94 8.31
C VAL A 191 -7.01 0.40 8.66
N GLY A 192 -7.59 1.09 7.68
CA GLY A 192 -8.28 2.37 7.82
C GLY A 192 -9.78 2.15 7.82
N ILE A 193 -10.48 2.74 8.77
CA ILE A 193 -11.93 2.58 8.97
C ILE A 193 -12.56 3.97 8.89
N THR A 194 -13.42 4.21 7.91
CA THR A 194 -14.07 5.52 7.69
C THR A 194 -15.58 5.44 7.97
N GLY A 195 -16.14 6.49 8.56
CA GLY A 195 -17.57 6.56 8.90
C GLY A 195 -17.92 6.07 10.31
N ASN A 196 -19.12 5.51 10.45
CA ASN A 196 -19.84 5.36 11.71
C ASN A 196 -19.74 3.96 12.35
N LEU A 197 -18.59 3.27 12.23
CA LEU A 197 -18.34 2.05 13.00
C LEU A 197 -18.20 2.36 14.50
N ASN A 198 -18.86 1.57 15.36
CA ASN A 198 -18.75 1.73 16.80
C ASN A 198 -17.38 1.31 17.39
N ASP A 199 -17.08 1.80 18.59
CA ASP A 199 -15.75 1.70 19.21
C ASP A 199 -15.39 0.33 19.78
N GLU A 200 -16.40 -0.46 20.17
CA GLU A 200 -16.20 -1.86 20.59
C GLU A 200 -15.81 -2.70 19.37
N LYS A 201 -16.51 -2.52 18.24
CA LYS A 201 -16.21 -3.19 16.96
C LYS A 201 -14.82 -2.85 16.41
N LYS A 202 -14.36 -1.59 16.50
CA LYS A 202 -12.97 -1.21 16.17
C LYS A 202 -11.94 -1.95 17.03
N THR A 203 -12.24 -2.09 18.31
CA THR A 203 -11.35 -2.74 19.30
C THR A 203 -11.32 -4.26 19.09
N GLU A 204 -12.47 -4.86 18.76
CA GLU A 204 -12.60 -6.27 18.37
C GLU A 204 -11.83 -6.57 17.08
N LEU A 205 -11.94 -5.73 16.05
CA LEU A 205 -11.16 -5.88 14.80
C LEU A 205 -9.64 -5.87 15.08
N ALA A 206 -9.15 -4.92 15.89
CA ALA A 206 -7.75 -4.88 16.32
C ALA A 206 -7.33 -6.12 17.14
N ARG A 207 -8.25 -6.68 17.95
CA ARG A 207 -8.02 -7.91 18.73
C ARG A 207 -7.95 -9.15 17.83
N ARG A 208 -8.86 -9.28 16.85
CA ARG A 208 -8.86 -10.39 15.87
C ARG A 208 -7.59 -10.36 15.03
N ILE A 209 -7.21 -9.21 14.47
CA ILE A 209 -5.96 -9.05 13.70
C ILE A 209 -4.76 -9.54 14.50
N LYS A 210 -4.65 -9.16 15.79
CA LYS A 210 -3.59 -9.66 16.67
C LYS A 210 -3.65 -11.19 16.89
N LEU A 211 -4.85 -11.76 17.05
CA LEU A 211 -5.04 -13.18 17.33
C LEU A 211 -4.67 -14.06 16.12
N GLU A 212 -5.22 -13.74 14.95
CA GLU A 212 -5.00 -14.52 13.72
C GLU A 212 -3.55 -14.40 13.23
N LEU A 213 -2.97 -13.19 13.28
CA LEU A 213 -1.54 -13.04 12.96
C LEU A 213 -0.64 -13.81 13.94
N SER A 214 -1.05 -14.02 15.19
CA SER A 214 -0.27 -14.85 16.12
C SER A 214 -0.34 -16.37 15.83
N GLN A 215 -1.12 -16.81 14.84
CA GLN A 215 -1.10 -18.19 14.33
C GLN A 215 -0.11 -18.39 13.16
N ILE A 216 0.45 -17.32 12.59
CA ILE A 216 1.39 -17.40 11.47
C ILE A 216 2.79 -17.75 12.00
N GLU A 217 3.43 -18.76 11.42
CA GLU A 217 4.75 -19.26 11.82
C GLU A 217 5.90 -18.72 10.94
N GLY A 218 6.79 -17.96 11.55
CA GLY A 218 8.01 -17.45 10.93
C GLY A 218 9.23 -18.36 11.11
N LYS A 219 10.28 -18.09 10.32
CA LYS A 219 11.64 -18.58 10.55
C LYS A 219 12.57 -17.38 10.63
N TYR A 220 13.53 -17.38 11.55
CA TYR A 220 14.33 -16.19 11.88
C TYR A 220 15.79 -16.55 12.16
N VAL A 221 16.74 -15.79 11.60
CA VAL A 221 18.15 -15.87 12.00
C VAL A 221 18.37 -15.19 13.37
N GLN A 222 18.87 -15.94 14.34
CA GLN A 222 19.24 -15.46 15.67
C GLN A 222 20.60 -14.75 15.68
N ALA A 223 20.93 -14.08 16.80
CA ALA A 223 22.17 -13.31 16.95
C ALA A 223 23.46 -14.15 16.95
N ASN A 224 23.36 -15.47 17.13
CA ASN A 224 24.46 -16.43 17.00
C ASN A 224 24.60 -17.01 15.57
N GLY A 225 23.68 -16.69 14.66
CA GLY A 225 23.62 -17.21 13.30
C GLY A 225 22.79 -18.48 13.11
N GLU A 226 22.24 -19.07 14.17
CA GLU A 226 21.32 -20.22 14.08
C GLU A 226 19.93 -19.76 13.59
N VAL A 227 19.18 -20.67 12.95
CA VAL A 227 17.80 -20.41 12.52
C VAL A 227 16.83 -20.90 13.57
N GLU A 228 16.00 -20.02 14.11
CA GLU A 228 14.83 -20.38 14.90
C GLU A 228 13.69 -20.73 13.93
N HIS A 229 13.20 -21.97 13.99
CA HIS A 229 12.20 -22.48 13.05
C HIS A 229 10.79 -22.49 13.67
N PHE A 230 9.77 -22.16 12.86
CA PHE A 230 8.36 -22.29 13.20
C PHE A 230 7.96 -21.53 14.47
N VAL A 231 8.32 -20.24 14.51
CA VAL A 231 8.07 -19.34 15.65
C VAL A 231 6.89 -18.43 15.33
N PRO A 232 5.82 -18.39 16.15
CA PRO A 232 4.72 -17.44 15.98
C PRO A 232 5.20 -16.00 15.78
N ILE A 233 4.75 -15.36 14.70
CA ILE A 233 5.15 -13.98 14.39
C ILE A 233 4.68 -13.03 15.50
N ARG A 234 5.45 -11.97 15.73
CA ARG A 234 5.20 -11.01 16.83
C ARG A 234 4.97 -9.63 16.24
N LEU A 235 3.97 -8.91 16.76
CA LEU A 235 3.73 -7.52 16.38
C LEU A 235 4.53 -6.58 17.28
N LYS A 236 5.20 -5.56 16.70
CA LYS A 236 5.84 -4.48 17.45
C LYS A 236 4.77 -3.75 18.27
N GLY A 237 5.09 -3.36 19.51
CA GLY A 237 4.11 -2.83 20.46
C GLY A 237 3.11 -3.85 21.02
N GLY A 238 3.07 -5.09 20.49
CA GLY A 238 2.24 -6.18 21.00
C GLY A 238 0.78 -6.19 20.49
N GLY A 239 0.48 -5.49 19.39
CA GLY A 239 -0.85 -5.44 18.76
C GLY A 239 -0.91 -4.35 17.68
N ALA A 240 -2.11 -4.06 17.16
CA ALA A 240 -2.32 -2.88 16.33
C ALA A 240 -2.52 -1.63 17.20
N GLU A 241 -1.75 -0.58 16.96
CA GLU A 241 -1.96 0.74 17.57
C GLU A 241 -3.17 1.42 16.91
N ARG A 242 -4.12 1.88 17.72
CA ARG A 242 -5.30 2.63 17.28
C ARG A 242 -5.02 4.13 17.26
N ILE A 243 -5.20 4.74 16.09
CA ILE A 243 -5.01 6.18 15.85
C ILE A 243 -6.29 6.76 15.26
N ASP A 244 -7.09 7.42 16.09
CA ASP A 244 -8.30 8.13 15.66
C ASP A 244 -8.00 9.54 15.15
N LEU A 245 -8.76 9.97 14.15
CA LEU A 245 -8.80 11.35 13.68
C LEU A 245 -9.21 12.29 14.83
N PRO A 246 -8.50 13.42 15.06
CA PRO A 246 -8.86 14.34 16.12
C PRO A 246 -10.21 15.02 15.86
N THR A 247 -11.03 15.17 16.90
CA THR A 247 -12.32 15.89 16.86
C THR A 247 -12.19 17.41 17.04
N ASP A 248 -10.98 17.91 17.25
CA ASP A 248 -10.68 19.34 17.28
C ASP A 248 -10.27 19.76 15.85
N PRO A 249 -10.93 20.74 15.21
CA PRO A 249 -10.69 21.08 13.80
C PRO A 249 -9.23 21.46 13.48
N ILE A 250 -8.50 22.08 14.42
CA ILE A 250 -7.10 22.47 14.19
C ILE A 250 -6.23 21.22 14.16
N PHE A 251 -6.47 20.26 15.06
CA PHE A 251 -5.76 18.98 15.04
C PHE A 251 -6.25 18.04 13.93
N GLU A 252 -7.50 18.14 13.49
CA GLU A 252 -8.04 17.44 12.31
C GLU A 252 -7.29 17.88 11.04
N ASP A 253 -7.24 19.19 10.77
CA ASP A 253 -6.53 19.77 9.63
C ASP A 253 -5.04 19.39 9.64
N ILE A 254 -4.37 19.46 10.79
CA ILE A 254 -2.97 19.05 10.94
C ILE A 254 -2.81 17.55 10.65
N PHE A 255 -3.72 16.69 11.13
CA PHE A 255 -3.65 15.25 10.84
C PHE A 255 -3.84 14.99 9.34
N LEU A 256 -4.91 15.50 8.73
CA LEU A 256 -5.23 15.27 7.32
C LEU A 256 -4.13 15.80 6.40
N HIS A 257 -3.53 16.96 6.70
CA HIS A 257 -2.43 17.55 5.93
C HIS A 257 -1.13 16.74 5.95
N TYR A 258 -0.91 15.93 6.99
CA TYR A 258 0.21 14.98 7.05
C TYR A 258 -0.16 13.60 6.51
N PHE A 259 -1.40 13.15 6.74
CA PHE A 259 -1.93 11.90 6.19
C PHE A 259 -1.91 11.92 4.65
N GLN A 260 -2.29 13.03 4.02
CA GLN A 260 -2.15 13.32 2.59
C GLN A 260 -0.72 13.17 2.04
N ARG A 261 0.30 13.19 2.90
CA ARG A 261 1.72 13.00 2.54
C ARG A 261 2.26 11.61 2.90
N GLY A 262 1.39 10.67 3.29
CA GLY A 262 1.82 9.35 3.76
C GLY A 262 2.46 9.36 5.15
N LEU A 263 2.00 10.24 6.05
CA LEU A 263 2.50 10.35 7.43
C LEU A 263 1.35 10.30 8.45
N ILE A 264 1.20 9.17 9.14
CA ILE A 264 0.21 9.02 10.22
C ILE A 264 0.76 9.60 11.53
N LEU A 265 0.05 10.55 12.12
CA LEU A 265 0.51 11.28 13.31
C LEU A 265 -0.19 10.79 14.59
N ILE A 266 0.53 10.00 15.38
CA ILE A 266 0.11 9.65 16.75
C ILE A 266 -0.15 10.90 17.60
N LYS A 267 -1.07 10.78 18.56
CA LYS A 267 -1.61 11.88 19.41
C LYS A 267 -0.53 12.72 20.11
N THR A 268 0.63 12.13 20.43
CA THR A 268 1.77 12.83 21.05
C THR A 268 2.57 13.68 20.05
N LYS A 269 2.67 13.27 18.78
CA LYS A 269 3.28 14.07 17.69
C LYS A 269 2.36 15.23 17.32
N LEU A 270 1.05 14.97 17.18
CA LEU A 270 0.02 16.01 16.95
C LEU A 270 0.10 17.13 17.98
N LYS A 271 0.05 16.81 19.28
CA LYS A 271 0.13 17.82 20.35
C LYS A 271 1.39 18.69 20.28
N LYS A 272 2.56 18.10 19.98
CA LYS A 272 3.82 18.86 19.81
C LYS A 272 3.77 19.80 18.60
N LEU A 273 3.20 19.37 17.48
CA LEU A 273 3.05 20.20 16.29
C LEU A 273 2.04 21.33 16.50
N GLY A 274 0.87 21.04 17.08
CA GLY A 274 -0.15 22.04 17.40
C GLY A 274 0.37 23.12 18.36
N ALA A 275 1.03 22.73 19.45
CA ALA A 275 1.64 23.70 20.39
C ALA A 275 2.65 24.63 19.69
N ASN A 276 3.52 24.08 18.83
CA ASN A 276 4.48 24.86 18.05
C ASN A 276 3.82 25.78 17.00
N LEU A 277 2.62 25.45 16.51
CA LEU A 277 1.87 26.28 15.57
C LEU A 277 1.07 27.38 16.29
N ILE A 278 0.51 27.08 17.47
CA ILE A 278 -0.21 28.03 18.32
C ILE A 278 0.75 29.12 18.82
N MET A 279 1.89 28.75 19.43
CA MET A 279 2.90 29.73 19.89
C MET A 279 3.58 30.52 18.73
N ARG A 280 3.37 30.13 17.47
CA ARG A 280 3.79 30.91 16.29
C ARG A 280 2.69 31.82 15.74
N LYS A 281 1.41 31.58 16.06
CA LYS A 281 0.28 32.46 15.72
C LYS A 281 0.10 33.60 16.73
N GLU A 282 0.57 33.44 17.97
CA GLU A 282 0.60 34.51 19.00
C GLU A 282 1.59 35.67 18.68
N ILE A 283 2.17 35.70 17.47
CA ILE A 283 3.01 36.78 16.94
C ILE A 283 2.31 37.50 15.75
N LEU A 284 1.06 37.13 15.43
CA LEU A 284 0.25 37.74 14.36
C LEU A 284 -1.17 38.10 14.85
N ILE A 285 -1.21 38.98 15.86
CA ILE A 285 -2.36 39.82 16.25
C ILE A 285 -1.82 41.24 16.44
#